data_AF-A0A8H4TSG2-F1
#
_entry.id   AF-A0A8H4TSG2-F1
#
_cell.length_a   1.000
_cell.length_b   1.000
_cell.length_c   1.000
_cell.angle_alpha   90.00
_cell.angle_beta   90.00
_cell.angle_gamma   90.00
#
_symmetry.space_group_name_H-M   'P 1'
#
loop_
_entity.id
_entity.type
_entity.pdbx_description
1 polymer ?
#
loop_
_entity_poly.entity_id
_entity_poly.type
_entity_poly.pdbx_seq_one_letter_code
_entity_poly.pdbx_strand_id
1 'polypeptide(L)'
;MRQPAVDGPHASSSGPKPSSVTTSKHSTGRGGGAIQDIKWKFQVNPNSGTLDFAIPIPVSPGRSGIEPGLVLNYSSAYGNGIFGVGWKLSHRSITRKSSKNIPKYDTSDIYLLDGVEDLVPLLVVYKL
;
A
#
# COMPACT_ATOMS: atom_id res chain seq x y z
N MET A 1 -59.48 -56.96 8.44
CA MET A 1 -58.39 -57.61 7.67
C MET A 1 -57.31 -56.56 7.40
N ARG A 2 -56.07 -56.80 7.88
CA ARG A 2 -54.70 -56.38 7.43
C ARG A 2 -54.61 -55.16 6.48
N GLN A 3 -53.79 -54.10 6.64
CA GLN A 3 -52.60 -53.68 7.43
C GLN A 3 -52.54 -52.12 7.41
N PRO A 4 -51.87 -51.42 8.36
CA PRO A 4 -51.44 -50.02 8.16
C PRO A 4 -50.04 -49.96 7.50
N ALA A 5 -49.87 -49.09 6.51
CA ALA A 5 -48.58 -48.77 5.89
C ALA A 5 -47.78 -47.81 6.77
N VAL A 6 -46.50 -48.12 6.97
CA VAL A 6 -45.52 -47.32 7.71
C VAL A 6 -44.80 -46.42 6.70
N ASP A 7 -45.10 -45.12 6.69
CA ASP A 7 -44.29 -44.13 5.98
C ASP A 7 -43.19 -43.63 6.92
N GLY A 8 -41.98 -44.16 6.71
CA GLY A 8 -40.76 -43.66 7.35
C GLY A 8 -40.30 -42.31 6.74
N PRO A 9 -39.50 -41.52 7.46
CA PRO A 9 -39.10 -40.19 7.01
C PRO A 9 -38.04 -40.29 5.90
N HIS A 10 -38.31 -39.71 4.73
CA HIS A 10 -37.29 -39.44 3.72
C HIS A 10 -36.35 -38.35 4.24
N ALA A 11 -35.25 -38.77 4.85
CA ALA A 11 -34.14 -37.88 5.22
C ALA A 11 -33.55 -37.25 3.95
N SER A 12 -33.76 -35.95 3.75
CA SER A 12 -33.02 -35.17 2.76
C SER A 12 -31.59 -34.98 3.25
N SER A 13 -30.66 -35.80 2.78
CA SER A 13 -29.24 -35.61 3.05
C SER A 13 -28.74 -34.34 2.37
N SER A 14 -28.55 -33.27 3.14
CA SER A 14 -27.85 -32.07 2.71
C SER A 14 -26.36 -32.37 2.58
N GLY A 15 -25.93 -32.88 1.43
CA GLY A 15 -24.52 -32.99 1.09
C GLY A 15 -23.88 -31.60 1.02
N PRO A 16 -22.59 -31.45 1.40
CA PRO A 16 -21.91 -30.16 1.35
C PRO A 16 -21.85 -29.64 -0.10
N LYS A 17 -22.31 -28.40 -0.31
CA LYS A 17 -22.21 -27.71 -1.60
C LYS A 17 -20.74 -27.68 -2.06
N PRO A 18 -20.42 -28.10 -3.30
CA PRO A 18 -19.04 -27.97 -3.79
C PRO A 18 -18.67 -26.49 -3.86
N SER A 19 -17.53 -26.15 -3.28
CA SER A 19 -16.90 -24.84 -3.42
C SER A 19 -16.62 -24.59 -4.90
N SER A 20 -17.23 -23.54 -5.46
CA SER A 20 -17.04 -23.16 -6.85
C SER A 20 -15.59 -22.72 -7.06
N VAL A 21 -14.81 -23.55 -7.76
CA VAL A 21 -13.49 -23.16 -8.25
C VAL A 21 -13.70 -22.12 -9.35
N THR A 22 -13.34 -20.86 -9.08
CA THR A 22 -13.34 -19.82 -10.09
C THR A 22 -12.23 -20.10 -11.10
N THR A 23 -12.59 -20.72 -12.22
CA THR A 23 -11.68 -20.92 -13.36
C THR A 23 -11.38 -19.57 -14.01
N SER A 24 -10.11 -19.25 -14.27
CA SER A 24 -9.72 -18.03 -14.96
C SER A 24 -10.31 -18.01 -16.38
N LYS A 25 -11.26 -17.11 -16.65
CA LYS A 25 -11.70 -16.81 -18.02
C LYS A 25 -10.71 -15.87 -18.67
N HIS A 26 -10.18 -16.25 -19.83
CA HIS A 26 -9.39 -15.37 -20.67
C HIS A 26 -10.33 -14.56 -21.57
N SER A 27 -10.29 -13.24 -21.48
CA SER A 27 -11.02 -12.33 -22.37
C SER A 27 -10.08 -11.30 -22.95
N THR A 28 -10.18 -11.06 -24.25
CA THR A 28 -9.57 -9.90 -24.90
C THR A 28 -10.24 -8.62 -24.38
N GLY A 29 -9.43 -7.63 -24.01
CA GLY A 29 -9.93 -6.35 -23.51
C GLY A 29 -10.93 -5.74 -24.52
N ARG A 30 -12.08 -5.27 -24.03
CA ARG A 30 -13.08 -4.62 -24.88
C ARG A 30 -12.50 -3.26 -25.30
N GLY A 31 -12.50 -2.95 -26.60
CA GLY A 31 -11.87 -1.76 -27.16
C GLY A 31 -12.42 -0.44 -26.58
N GLY A 32 -11.54 0.56 -26.44
CA GLY A 32 -11.82 1.89 -25.87
C GLY A 32 -12.03 2.99 -26.92
N GLY A 33 -12.38 4.21 -26.44
CA GLY A 33 -12.56 5.44 -27.23
C GLY A 33 -12.68 6.72 -26.39
N ALA A 34 -12.45 6.64 -25.08
CA ALA A 34 -12.51 7.77 -24.17
C ALA A 34 -11.11 8.36 -23.96
N ILE A 35 -10.91 9.61 -24.31
CA ILE A 35 -9.75 10.40 -23.90
C ILE A 35 -10.06 10.94 -22.51
N GLN A 36 -9.18 10.67 -21.54
CA GLN A 36 -9.27 11.28 -20.22
C GLN A 36 -8.16 12.30 -20.05
N ASP A 37 -8.53 13.48 -19.59
CA ASP A 37 -7.56 14.50 -19.20
C ASP A 37 -6.78 14.08 -17.96
N ILE A 38 -5.60 14.67 -17.83
CA ILE A 38 -4.73 14.50 -16.69
C ILE A 38 -5.34 15.24 -15.48
N LYS A 39 -5.93 14.50 -14.54
CA LYS A 39 -6.61 15.05 -13.35
C LYS A 39 -5.66 15.34 -12.18
N TRP A 40 -4.58 16.08 -12.42
CA TRP A 40 -3.66 16.43 -11.35
C TRP A 40 -4.20 17.56 -10.48
N LYS A 41 -3.94 17.49 -9.17
CA LYS A 41 -4.38 18.48 -8.19
C LYS A 41 -3.16 19.16 -7.59
N PHE A 42 -3.17 20.49 -7.59
CA PHE A 42 -2.24 21.30 -6.81
C PHE A 42 -2.91 21.70 -5.50
N GLN A 43 -2.14 21.75 -4.42
CA GLN A 43 -2.63 22.18 -3.11
C GLN A 43 -1.59 23.07 -2.44
N VAL A 44 -2.05 24.04 -1.65
CA VAL A 44 -1.17 24.82 -0.80
C VAL A 44 -1.30 24.26 0.61
N ASN A 45 -0.17 23.94 1.24
CA ASN A 45 -0.16 23.55 2.63
C ASN A 45 -0.48 24.77 3.51
N PRO A 46 -1.59 24.77 4.26
CA PRO A 46 -2.02 25.95 5.01
C PRO A 46 -1.08 26.29 6.18
N ASN A 47 -0.31 25.32 6.69
CA ASN A 47 0.57 25.51 7.83
C ASN A 47 1.97 26.00 7.42
N SER A 48 2.50 25.52 6.30
CA SER A 48 3.84 25.88 5.81
C SER A 48 3.83 26.91 4.67
N GLY A 49 2.68 27.16 4.04
CA GLY A 49 2.57 27.99 2.84
C GLY A 49 3.23 27.38 1.59
N THR A 50 3.58 26.09 1.63
CA THR A 50 4.26 25.40 0.53
C THR A 50 3.29 25.01 -0.56
N LEU A 51 3.72 25.09 -1.82
CA LEU A 51 2.99 24.52 -2.94
C LEU A 51 3.33 23.03 -3.03
N ASP A 52 2.32 22.18 -2.90
CA ASP A 52 2.45 20.73 -2.96
C ASP A 52 1.67 20.17 -4.15
N PHE A 53 2.22 19.13 -4.76
CA PHE A 53 1.67 18.52 -5.97
C PHE A 53 2.12 17.06 -6.10
N ALA A 54 1.24 16.17 -6.54
CA ALA A 54 1.51 14.72 -6.56
C ALA A 54 1.09 14.08 -7.88
N ILE A 55 2.01 13.32 -8.48
CA ILE A 55 1.77 12.51 -9.68
C ILE A 55 1.93 11.03 -9.32
N PRO A 56 0.83 10.26 -9.26
CA PRO A 56 0.91 8.80 -9.15
C PRO A 56 1.60 8.22 -10.38
N ILE A 57 2.54 7.29 -10.17
CA ILE A 57 3.20 6.56 -11.26
C ILE A 57 2.44 5.26 -11.47
N PRO A 58 1.70 5.08 -12.59
CA PRO A 58 0.98 3.86 -12.85
C PRO A 58 1.98 2.72 -13.08
N VAL A 59 1.89 1.70 -12.23
CA VAL A 59 2.65 0.46 -12.35
C VAL A 59 1.67 -0.68 -12.62
N SER A 60 2.12 -1.69 -13.36
CA SER A 60 1.30 -2.88 -13.56
C SER A 60 1.28 -3.69 -12.26
N PRO A 61 0.12 -4.26 -11.86
CA PRO A 61 0.07 -5.10 -10.69
C PRO A 61 0.98 -6.32 -10.86
N GLY A 62 1.79 -6.59 -9.83
CA GLY A 62 2.65 -7.76 -9.80
C GLY A 62 1.89 -9.04 -9.47
N ARG A 63 2.66 -10.11 -9.17
CA ARG A 63 2.07 -11.38 -8.73
C ARG A 63 1.24 -11.16 -7.47
N SER A 64 0.08 -11.83 -7.42
CA SER A 64 -0.86 -11.71 -6.31
C SER A 64 -1.36 -10.28 -6.05
N GLY A 65 -1.29 -9.38 -7.05
CA GLY A 65 -1.75 -7.99 -6.91
C GLY A 65 -0.80 -7.10 -6.11
N ILE A 66 0.44 -7.52 -5.86
CA ILE A 66 1.43 -6.70 -5.16
C ILE A 66 2.02 -5.69 -6.14
N GLU A 67 1.89 -4.41 -5.83
CA GLU A 67 2.46 -3.32 -6.61
C GLU A 67 3.11 -2.26 -5.72
N PRO A 68 4.19 -1.60 -6.17
CA PRO A 68 4.78 -0.51 -5.44
C PRO A 68 3.91 0.75 -5.57
N GLY A 69 3.49 1.31 -4.43
CA GLY A 69 2.83 2.62 -4.39
C GLY A 69 3.83 3.74 -4.64
N LEU A 70 4.05 4.10 -5.91
CA LEU A 70 4.98 5.16 -6.31
C LEU A 70 4.25 6.45 -6.67
N VAL A 71 4.69 7.55 -6.06
CA VAL A 71 4.18 8.90 -6.30
C VAL A 71 5.36 9.84 -6.44
N LEU A 72 5.41 10.59 -7.54
CA LEU A 72 6.34 11.70 -7.70
C LEU A 72 5.71 12.94 -7.06
N ASN A 73 6.27 13.37 -5.94
CA ASN A 73 5.80 14.51 -5.17
C ASN A 73 6.66 15.74 -5.46
N TYR A 74 6.00 16.86 -5.67
CA TYR A 74 6.59 18.18 -5.66
C TYR A 74 6.22 18.90 -4.36
N SER A 75 7.19 19.56 -3.75
CA SER A 75 6.97 20.59 -2.74
C SER A 75 7.95 21.73 -2.95
N SER A 76 7.48 22.97 -2.88
CA SER A 76 8.37 24.14 -2.95
C SER A 76 9.39 24.20 -1.80
N ALA A 77 9.18 23.42 -0.73
CA ALA A 77 10.14 23.28 0.37
C ALA A 77 11.22 22.22 0.14
N TYR A 78 11.10 21.36 -0.88
CA TYR A 78 12.13 20.37 -1.15
C TYR A 78 13.33 21.00 -1.87
N GLY A 79 14.53 20.59 -1.44
CA GLY A 79 15.78 20.96 -2.10
C GLY A 79 16.00 20.24 -3.42
N ASN A 80 17.25 20.25 -3.88
CA ASN A 80 17.65 19.55 -5.09
C ASN A 80 17.73 18.02 -4.87
N GLY A 81 17.43 17.26 -5.91
CA GLY A 81 17.47 15.80 -5.92
C GLY A 81 17.57 15.25 -7.33
N ILE A 82 17.52 13.91 -7.48
CA ILE A 82 17.68 13.24 -8.77
C ILE A 82 16.57 13.55 -9.79
N PHE A 83 15.41 14.05 -9.31
CA PHE A 83 14.28 14.47 -10.14
C PHE A 83 14.23 16.00 -10.32
N GLY A 84 15.27 16.72 -9.89
CA GLY A 84 15.33 18.17 -9.90
C GLY A 84 14.89 18.81 -8.58
N VAL A 85 14.94 20.15 -8.55
CA VAL A 85 14.58 20.95 -7.38
C VAL A 85 13.08 20.84 -7.12
N GLY A 86 12.72 20.65 -5.85
CA GLY A 86 11.33 20.56 -5.44
C GLY A 86 10.72 19.17 -5.61
N TRP A 87 11.38 18.24 -6.30
CA TRP A 87 10.83 16.92 -6.64
C TRP A 87 11.44 15.79 -5.81
N LYS A 88 10.59 14.86 -5.33
CA LYS A 88 10.98 13.63 -4.65
C LYS A 88 10.03 12.47 -4.99
N LEU A 89 10.59 11.28 -5.16
CA LEU A 89 9.81 10.04 -5.30
C LEU A 89 9.48 9.47 -3.92
N SER A 90 8.20 9.15 -3.66
CA SER A 90 7.79 8.44 -2.45
C SER A 90 8.35 7.03 -2.46
N HIS A 91 9.21 6.72 -1.48
CA HIS A 91 9.73 5.38 -1.25
C HIS A 91 9.97 5.20 0.25
N ARG A 92 9.94 3.95 0.71
CA ARG A 92 10.23 3.64 2.11
C ARG A 92 11.74 3.65 2.36
N SER A 93 12.17 4.27 3.43
CA SER A 93 13.59 4.31 3.80
C SER A 93 13.82 4.34 5.31
N ILE A 94 14.96 3.83 5.74
CA ILE A 94 15.48 4.01 7.09
C ILE A 94 16.81 4.77 6.94
N THR A 95 16.93 5.89 7.63
CA THR A 95 18.13 6.74 7.57
C THR A 95 18.65 7.03 8.97
N ARG A 96 19.91 7.44 9.11
CA ARG A 96 20.44 7.93 10.39
C ARG A 96 20.15 9.41 10.55
N LYS A 97 19.71 9.82 11.73
CA LYS A 97 19.38 11.20 12.05
C LYS A 97 20.63 12.07 12.06
N SER A 98 20.70 13.03 11.14
CA SER A 98 21.81 14.02 11.06
C SER A 98 21.40 15.43 11.48
N SER A 99 20.13 15.67 11.82
CA SER A 99 19.59 17.02 12.09
C SER A 99 20.07 17.66 13.40
N LYS A 100 20.56 16.85 14.35
CA LYS A 100 21.07 17.34 15.65
C LYS A 100 22.58 17.19 15.80
N ASN A 101 23.12 16.04 15.38
CA ASN A 101 24.53 15.70 15.47
C ASN A 101 24.95 14.92 14.22
N ILE A 102 26.25 14.90 13.94
CA ILE A 102 26.82 14.02 12.93
C ILE A 102 26.72 12.56 13.46
N PRO A 103 26.15 11.61 12.69
CA PRO A 103 26.10 10.21 13.09
C PRO A 103 27.51 9.66 13.35
N LYS A 104 27.69 8.94 14.46
CA LYS A 104 28.97 8.34 14.87
C LYS A 104 29.19 6.95 14.29
N TYR A 105 28.16 6.39 13.67
CA TYR A 105 28.12 5.05 13.12
C TYR A 105 28.25 3.92 14.15
N ASP A 106 27.86 4.18 15.39
CA ASP A 106 27.79 3.21 16.48
C ASP A 106 26.32 2.92 16.89
N THR A 107 26.13 2.28 18.06
CA THR A 107 24.81 1.92 18.59
C THR A 107 24.05 3.08 19.24
N SER A 108 24.66 4.26 19.37
CA SER A 108 24.04 5.45 19.95
C SER A 108 23.28 6.31 18.95
N ASP A 109 23.46 6.06 17.65
CA ASP A 109 22.78 6.79 16.58
C ASP A 109 21.27 6.50 16.57
N ILE A 110 20.49 7.57 16.35
CA ILE A 110 19.03 7.48 16.17
C ILE A 110 18.73 7.23 14.68
N TYR A 111 17.79 6.33 14.43
CA TYR A 111 17.29 6.05 13.08
C TYR A 111 15.97 6.77 12.83
N LEU A 112 15.74 7.16 11.59
CA LEU A 112 14.52 7.81 11.13
C LEU A 112 13.79 6.88 10.15
N LEU A 113 12.48 6.69 10.36
CA LEU A 113 11.58 6.13 9.36
C LEU A 113 11.17 7.23 8.38
N ASP A 114 11.38 6.97 7.09
CA ASP A 114 11.10 7.87 5.97
C ASP A 114 11.72 9.27 6.13
N GLY A 115 12.80 9.37 6.92
CA GLY A 115 13.53 10.61 7.18
C GLY A 115 12.83 11.60 8.11
N VAL A 116 11.72 11.20 8.75
CA VAL A 116 10.91 12.10 9.58
C VAL A 116 10.75 11.57 11.02
N GLU A 117 10.37 10.31 11.18
CA GLU A 117 9.97 9.77 12.49
C GLU A 117 11.13 9.07 13.20
N ASP A 118 11.43 9.47 14.45
CA ASP A 118 12.46 8.81 15.27
C ASP A 118 12.03 7.38 15.63
N LEU A 119 12.85 6.40 15.23
CA LEU A 119 12.67 5.00 15.60
C LEU A 119 13.17 4.75 17.03
N VAL A 120 12.34 4.09 17.83
CA VAL A 120 12.66 3.71 19.21
C VAL A 120 12.79 2.18 19.32
N PRO A 121 13.85 1.65 19.93
CA PRO A 121 13.99 0.22 20.15
C PRO A 121 12.85 -0.34 21.01
N LEU A 122 12.24 -1.44 20.55
CA LEU A 122 11.13 -2.09 21.27
C LEU A 122 11.61 -2.94 22.47
N LEU A 123 12.89 -3.25 22.58
CA LEU A 123 13.39 -4.24 23.54
C LEU A 123 13.72 -3.59 24.89
N VAL A 124 12.71 -3.54 25.77
CA VAL A 124 12.92 -3.42 27.21
C VAL A 124 13.35 -4.80 27.70
N VAL A 125 14.64 -4.97 28.01
CA VAL A 125 15.13 -6.20 28.63
C VAL A 125 14.49 -6.29 30.02
N TYR A 126 13.54 -7.22 30.23
CA TYR A 126 13.23 -7.68 31.58
C TYR A 126 14.50 -8.37 32.11
N LYS A 127 15.18 -7.72 33.04
CA LYS A 127 16.22 -8.39 33.85
C LYS A 127 15.54 -9.52 34.62
N LEU A 128 15.97 -10.75 34.39
CA LEU A 128 15.87 -11.84 35.37
C LEU A 128 16.92 -11.62 36.46
#